data_AF-A0A6B2T7P1-F1
#
_entry.id   AF-A0A6B2T7P1-F1
#
_cell.length_a   1.000
_cell.length_b   1.000
_cell.length_c   1.000
_cell.angle_alpha   90.00
_cell.angle_beta   90.00
_cell.angle_gamma   90.00
#
_symmetry.space_group_name_H-M   'P 1'
#
loop_
_entity.id
_entity.type
_entity.pdbx_description
1 polymer ?
#
loop_
_entity_poly.entity_id
_entity_poly.type
_entity_poly.pdbx_seq_one_letter_code
_entity_poly.pdbx_strand_id
1 'polypeptide(L)'
;MLLDGEDWRRYFDAFAHEAWRFEAQPTYTMPKEQESLARFLRGADKPSAHNARWHERVRGYVKSGKRIGRVRIVRRPLTDYQRYQFAWGIPGNIAAGEDIRILDVTLGDYGLPLSGRDWWLFDEARIAHLNFRPDGTQINREAFEGDPTPYLEWKRTALEHSVTFEEYVKGLDV
;
A
#
# COMPACT_ATOMS: atom_id res chain seq x y z
N MET A 1 -19.29 -4.55 8.19
CA MET A 1 -19.08 -6.02 8.03
C MET A 1 -17.59 -6.41 8.13
N LEU A 2 -17.20 -7.51 8.80
CA LEU A 2 -15.80 -8.00 8.80
C LEU A 2 -15.40 -8.64 7.46
N LEU A 3 -14.14 -8.45 7.04
CA LEU A 3 -13.59 -8.92 5.77
C LEU A 3 -12.42 -9.89 5.98
N ASP A 4 -12.72 -11.16 6.25
CA ASP A 4 -11.74 -12.23 6.34
C ASP A 4 -11.87 -13.23 5.17
N GLY A 5 -10.94 -14.19 5.11
CA GLY A 5 -10.99 -15.33 4.18
C GLY A 5 -11.52 -15.03 2.76
N GLU A 6 -12.68 -15.60 2.46
CA GLU A 6 -13.34 -15.50 1.16
C GLU A 6 -14.03 -14.16 0.95
N ASP A 7 -14.62 -13.58 2.00
CA ASP A 7 -15.31 -12.30 1.94
C ASP A 7 -14.37 -11.17 1.55
N TRP A 8 -13.13 -11.18 2.09
CA TRP A 8 -12.10 -10.26 1.65
C TRP A 8 -11.76 -10.42 0.17
N ARG A 9 -11.58 -11.66 -0.31
CA ARG A 9 -11.24 -11.91 -1.72
C ARG A 9 -12.36 -11.40 -2.63
N ARG A 10 -13.60 -11.77 -2.32
CA ARG A 10 -14.79 -11.32 -3.07
C ARG A 10 -14.93 -9.81 -3.06
N TYR A 11 -14.78 -9.18 -1.90
CA TYR A 11 -14.89 -7.72 -1.77
C TYR A 11 -13.82 -7.00 -2.58
N PHE A 12 -12.57 -7.45 -2.49
CA PHE A 12 -11.45 -6.88 -3.22
C PHE A 12 -11.63 -7.04 -4.72
N ASP A 13 -11.93 -8.25 -5.21
CA ASP A 13 -11.97 -8.55 -6.65
C ASP A 13 -13.20 -7.96 -7.37
N ALA A 14 -14.20 -7.51 -6.63
CA ALA A 14 -15.43 -6.94 -7.18
C ALA A 14 -15.28 -5.54 -7.80
N PHE A 15 -14.10 -4.91 -7.73
CA PHE A 15 -13.92 -3.58 -8.32
C PHE A 15 -13.95 -3.60 -9.85
N ALA A 16 -14.52 -2.58 -10.46
CA ALA A 16 -14.74 -2.50 -11.91
C ALA A 16 -13.71 -1.65 -12.64
N HIS A 17 -13.21 -0.59 -12.00
CA HIS A 17 -12.38 0.43 -12.63
C HIS A 17 -11.08 0.65 -11.86
N GLU A 18 -11.15 0.82 -10.53
CA GLU A 18 -9.99 1.20 -9.73
C GLU A 18 -10.01 0.60 -8.32
N ALA A 19 -8.85 0.12 -7.89
CA ALA A 19 -8.54 -0.16 -6.49
C ALA A 19 -7.37 0.76 -6.04
N TRP A 20 -7.61 1.64 -5.08
CA TRP A 20 -6.62 2.59 -4.59
C TRP A 20 -6.35 2.41 -3.10
N ARG A 21 -5.07 2.30 -2.71
CA ARG A 21 -4.67 2.05 -1.32
C ARG A 21 -4.03 3.27 -0.67
N PHE A 22 -4.43 3.55 0.57
CA PHE A 22 -3.71 4.43 1.47
C PHE A 22 -2.91 3.61 2.49
N GLU A 23 -1.59 3.71 2.45
CA GLU A 23 -0.67 2.97 3.33
C GLU A 23 -0.03 3.91 4.36
N ALA A 24 -0.63 4.03 5.55
CA ALA A 24 -0.16 4.92 6.62
C ALA A 24 0.87 4.27 7.56
N GLN A 25 0.88 2.94 7.65
CA GLN A 25 1.75 2.25 8.60
C GLN A 25 3.23 2.34 8.20
N PRO A 26 4.13 2.70 9.13
CA PRO A 26 5.56 2.72 8.85
C PRO A 26 6.16 1.30 8.76
N THR A 27 5.50 0.30 9.36
CA THR A 27 5.88 -1.11 9.34
C THR A 27 4.62 -1.97 9.30
N TYR A 28 4.64 -3.04 8.51
CA TYR A 28 3.63 -4.10 8.59
C TYR A 28 4.27 -5.38 9.14
N THR A 29 3.80 -5.84 10.29
CA THR A 29 4.31 -7.05 10.95
C THR A 29 3.56 -8.28 10.40
N MET A 30 3.77 -8.55 9.12
CA MET A 30 3.13 -9.66 8.41
C MET A 30 4.00 -10.91 8.53
N PRO A 31 3.50 -12.03 9.12
CA PRO A 31 4.29 -13.24 9.30
C PRO A 31 4.94 -13.76 8.01
N LYS A 32 4.26 -13.59 6.86
CA LYS A 32 4.75 -14.03 5.54
C LYS A 32 5.93 -13.19 5.02
N GLU A 33 6.15 -11.99 5.54
CA GLU A 33 7.20 -11.08 5.09
C GLU A 33 8.42 -11.11 6.02
N GLN A 34 8.30 -11.65 7.24
CA GLN A 34 9.36 -11.64 8.25
C GLN A 34 10.67 -12.23 7.75
N GLU A 35 10.62 -13.40 7.08
CA GLU A 35 11.85 -14.02 6.56
C GLU A 35 12.46 -13.22 5.40
N SER A 36 11.63 -12.63 4.53
CA SER A 36 12.13 -11.80 3.43
C SER A 36 12.78 -10.51 3.95
N LEU A 37 12.17 -9.88 4.95
CA LEU A 37 12.75 -8.72 5.64
C LEU A 37 14.07 -9.11 6.33
N ALA A 38 14.11 -10.22 7.06
CA ALA A 38 15.33 -10.67 7.75
C ALA A 38 16.47 -10.97 6.76
N ARG A 39 16.17 -11.53 5.58
CA ARG A 39 17.15 -11.71 4.49
C ARG A 39 17.67 -10.40 3.95
N PHE A 40 16.79 -9.43 3.69
CA PHE A 40 17.17 -8.10 3.23
C PHE A 40 18.12 -7.42 4.21
N LEU A 41 17.80 -7.47 5.51
CA LEU A 41 18.62 -6.86 6.56
C LEU A 41 20.01 -7.48 6.73
N ARG A 42 20.19 -8.73 6.27
CA ARG A 42 21.50 -9.40 6.22
C ARG A 42 22.25 -9.19 4.91
N GLY A 43 21.73 -8.36 3.99
CA GLY A 43 22.35 -8.08 2.69
C GLY A 43 22.27 -9.24 1.69
N ALA A 44 21.34 -10.17 1.86
CA ALA A 44 21.15 -11.26 0.90
C ALA A 44 20.50 -10.75 -0.39
N ASP A 45 20.63 -11.50 -1.48
CA ASP A 45 19.95 -11.17 -2.73
C ASP A 45 18.43 -11.35 -2.65
N LYS A 46 17.73 -10.48 -3.37
CA LYS A 46 16.28 -10.54 -3.58
C LYS A 46 15.90 -11.85 -4.28
N PRO A 47 14.97 -12.65 -3.73
CA PRO A 47 14.45 -13.82 -4.44
C PRO A 47 13.86 -13.48 -5.81
N SER A 48 14.12 -14.29 -6.83
CA SER A 48 13.56 -14.08 -8.18
C SER A 48 12.04 -14.09 -8.20
N ALA A 49 11.41 -14.91 -7.36
CA ALA A 49 9.96 -15.03 -7.23
C ALA A 49 9.34 -14.07 -6.19
N HIS A 50 10.10 -13.10 -5.68
CA HIS A 50 9.59 -12.13 -4.70
C HIS A 50 8.32 -11.45 -5.24
N ASN A 51 7.22 -11.49 -4.46
CA ASN A 51 5.89 -10.97 -4.82
C ASN A 51 5.27 -11.49 -6.14
N ALA A 52 5.76 -12.59 -6.71
CA ALA A 52 5.32 -13.08 -8.03
C ALA A 52 3.78 -13.24 -8.16
N ARG A 53 3.12 -13.77 -7.12
CA ARG A 53 1.65 -13.92 -7.09
C ARG A 53 0.91 -12.57 -7.11
N TRP A 54 1.44 -11.57 -6.42
CA TRP A 54 0.87 -10.22 -6.47
C TRP A 54 1.06 -9.60 -7.84
N HIS A 55 2.27 -9.72 -8.41
CA HIS A 55 2.55 -9.22 -9.75
C HIS A 55 1.64 -9.84 -10.81
N GLU A 56 1.34 -11.13 -10.73
CA GLU A 56 0.40 -11.80 -11.63
C GLU A 56 -1.01 -11.21 -11.52
N ARG A 57 -1.48 -10.97 -10.29
CA ARG A 57 -2.78 -10.37 -10.03
C ARG A 57 -2.88 -8.95 -10.58
N VAL A 58 -1.87 -8.11 -10.34
CA VAL A 58 -1.77 -6.74 -10.88
C VAL A 58 -1.80 -6.76 -12.41
N ARG A 59 -1.00 -7.62 -13.05
CA ARG A 59 -1.02 -7.77 -14.52
C ARG A 59 -2.39 -8.20 -15.04
N GLY A 60 -3.08 -9.07 -14.30
CA GLY A 60 -4.46 -9.47 -14.62
C GLY A 60 -5.42 -8.27 -14.63
N TYR A 61 -5.35 -7.41 -13.61
CA TYR A 61 -6.15 -6.18 -13.56
C TYR A 61 -5.84 -5.25 -14.72
N VAL A 62 -4.57 -4.94 -14.95
CA VAL A 62 -4.14 -4.05 -16.04
C VAL A 62 -4.60 -4.57 -17.41
N LYS A 63 -4.44 -5.88 -17.68
CA LYS A 63 -4.93 -6.51 -18.92
C LYS A 63 -6.45 -6.39 -19.12
N SER A 64 -7.22 -6.31 -18.03
CA SER A 64 -8.67 -6.13 -18.06
C SER A 64 -9.11 -4.66 -18.08
N GLY A 65 -8.18 -3.71 -18.24
CA GLY A 65 -8.47 -2.28 -18.26
C GLY A 65 -8.69 -1.66 -16.87
N LYS A 66 -8.45 -2.41 -15.79
CA LYS A 66 -8.57 -1.94 -14.41
C LYS A 66 -7.27 -1.31 -13.94
N ARG A 67 -7.38 -0.31 -13.07
CA ARG A 67 -6.24 0.35 -12.42
C ARG A 67 -6.09 -0.11 -10.99
N ILE A 68 -4.84 -0.21 -10.54
CA ILE A 68 -4.51 -0.43 -9.14
C ILE A 68 -3.37 0.50 -8.76
N GLY A 69 -3.51 1.19 -7.64
CA GLY A 69 -2.49 2.10 -7.18
C GLY A 69 -2.52 2.33 -5.69
N ARG A 70 -1.52 3.05 -5.20
CA ARG A 70 -1.39 3.40 -3.79
C ARG A 70 -0.64 4.72 -3.58
N VAL A 71 -0.92 5.33 -2.45
CA VAL A 71 0.01 6.25 -1.79
C VAL A 71 0.57 5.57 -0.56
N ARG A 72 1.89 5.54 -0.46
CA ARG A 72 2.62 5.13 0.73
C ARG A 72 3.12 6.34 1.49
N ILE A 73 2.69 6.43 2.74
CA ILE A 73 3.14 7.46 3.68
C ILE A 73 4.51 7.07 4.23
N VAL A 74 5.43 8.02 4.26
CA VAL A 74 6.75 7.87 4.87
C VAL A 74 7.08 9.03 5.79
N ARG A 75 7.86 8.75 6.82
CA ARG A 75 8.52 9.75 7.66
C ARG A 75 9.99 9.41 7.69
N ARG A 76 10.87 10.41 7.66
CA ARG A 76 12.31 10.22 7.69
C ARG A 76 12.81 10.22 9.16
N PRO A 77 13.77 9.34 9.50
CA PRO A 77 14.37 8.31 8.66
C PRO A 77 13.40 7.16 8.34
N LEU A 78 13.57 6.52 7.17
CA LEU A 78 12.75 5.37 6.76
C LEU A 78 12.97 4.19 7.71
N THR A 79 11.91 3.45 8.00
CA THR A 79 12.04 2.19 8.74
C THR A 79 12.74 1.13 7.91
N ASP A 80 13.30 0.12 8.57
CA ASP A 80 13.85 -1.10 7.97
C ASP A 80 12.86 -1.75 7.00
N TYR A 81 11.59 -1.78 7.39
CA TYR A 81 10.51 -2.30 6.56
C TYR A 81 10.30 -1.46 5.30
N GLN A 82 10.29 -0.12 5.41
CA GLN A 82 10.16 0.76 4.25
C GLN A 82 11.36 0.62 3.31
N ARG A 83 12.59 0.58 3.83
CA ARG A 83 13.80 0.32 3.03
C ARG A 83 13.71 -1.00 2.28
N TYR A 84 13.27 -2.06 2.96
CA TYR A 84 12.99 -3.36 2.34
C TYR A 84 11.94 -3.27 1.22
N GLN A 85 10.80 -2.60 1.45
CA GLN A 85 9.77 -2.45 0.42
C GLN A 85 10.27 -1.62 -0.77
N PHE A 86 11.04 -0.57 -0.52
CA PHE A 86 11.63 0.28 -1.56
C PHE A 86 12.59 -0.51 -2.44
N ALA A 87 13.46 -1.31 -1.83
CA ALA A 87 14.44 -2.09 -2.57
C ALA A 87 13.82 -3.29 -3.30
N TRP A 88 12.92 -4.04 -2.65
CA TRP A 88 12.48 -5.35 -3.15
C TRP A 88 11.05 -5.41 -3.68
N GLY A 89 10.13 -4.72 -3.02
CA GLY A 89 8.69 -4.81 -3.32
C GLY A 89 8.25 -3.87 -4.43
N ILE A 90 8.44 -2.57 -4.23
CA ILE A 90 7.90 -1.50 -5.07
C ILE A 90 8.35 -1.61 -6.54
N PRO A 91 9.63 -1.83 -6.87
CA PRO A 91 10.06 -1.91 -8.27
C PRO A 91 9.36 -3.00 -9.08
N GLY A 92 9.17 -4.18 -8.47
CA GLY A 92 8.46 -5.30 -9.12
C GLY A 92 6.96 -5.03 -9.29
N ASN A 93 6.36 -4.34 -8.34
CA ASN A 93 4.96 -3.95 -8.39
C ASN A 93 4.69 -2.89 -9.47
N ILE A 94 5.56 -1.87 -9.59
CA ILE A 94 5.49 -0.88 -10.68
C ILE A 94 5.65 -1.58 -12.04
N ALA A 95 6.64 -2.48 -12.16
CA ALA A 95 6.83 -3.25 -13.40
C ALA A 95 5.63 -4.15 -13.75
N ALA A 96 4.83 -4.56 -12.77
CA ALA A 96 3.58 -5.29 -12.98
C ALA A 96 2.42 -4.39 -13.43
N GLY A 97 2.55 -3.06 -13.25
CA GLY A 97 1.59 -2.03 -13.65
C GLY A 97 0.82 -1.38 -12.50
N GLU A 98 1.30 -1.51 -11.26
CA GLU A 98 0.75 -0.77 -10.11
C GLU A 98 1.25 0.68 -10.08
N ASP A 99 0.37 1.66 -9.91
CA ASP A 99 0.76 3.07 -9.70
C ASP A 99 1.11 3.30 -8.23
N ILE A 100 2.38 3.58 -7.93
CA ILE A 100 2.87 3.72 -6.56
C ILE A 100 3.49 5.10 -6.39
N ARG A 101 2.90 5.86 -5.46
CA ARG A 101 3.36 7.19 -5.10
C ARG A 101 3.81 7.24 -3.64
N ILE A 102 4.80 8.09 -3.37
CA ILE A 102 5.34 8.31 -2.03
C ILE A 102 4.93 9.69 -1.53
N LEU A 103 4.32 9.74 -0.35
CA LEU A 103 4.02 10.97 0.36
C LEU A 103 4.90 11.05 1.60
N ASP A 104 5.87 11.96 1.58
CA ASP A 104 6.71 12.25 2.74
C ASP A 104 6.02 13.28 3.63
N VAL A 105 5.69 12.84 4.84
CA VAL A 105 5.01 13.65 5.87
C VAL A 105 5.95 14.05 7.00
N THR A 106 7.27 14.03 6.77
CA THR A 106 8.28 14.43 7.77
C THR A 106 8.08 15.87 8.24
N LEU A 107 7.62 16.77 7.36
CA LEU A 107 7.45 18.19 7.67
C LEU A 107 5.98 18.63 7.87
N GLY A 108 5.01 17.74 7.60
CA GLY A 108 3.59 18.05 7.71
C GLY A 108 2.70 16.90 7.25
N ASP A 109 1.53 16.75 7.87
CA ASP A 109 0.59 15.65 7.59
C ASP A 109 -0.51 16.02 6.57
N TYR A 110 -0.56 17.28 6.13
CA TYR A 110 -1.54 17.81 5.18
C TYR A 110 -3.01 17.59 5.63
N GLY A 111 -3.25 17.45 6.94
CA GLY A 111 -4.58 17.15 7.48
C GLY A 111 -5.08 15.73 7.19
N LEU A 112 -4.20 14.81 6.76
CA LEU A 112 -4.56 13.42 6.48
C LEU A 112 -4.66 12.59 7.77
N PRO A 113 -5.54 11.57 7.83
CA PRO A 113 -5.65 10.71 9.01
C PRO A 113 -4.58 9.61 9.00
N LEU A 114 -3.41 9.93 9.57
CA LEU A 114 -2.19 9.10 9.47
C LEU A 114 -2.03 8.03 10.59
N SER A 115 -3.02 7.82 11.44
CA SER A 115 -2.90 6.97 12.64
C SER A 115 -3.81 5.74 12.60
N GLY A 116 -3.23 4.58 12.94
CA GLY A 116 -3.97 3.37 13.37
C GLY A 116 -4.80 2.65 12.30
N ARG A 117 -4.93 3.22 11.10
CA ARG A 117 -5.77 2.66 10.04
C ARG A 117 -5.22 2.98 8.66
N ASP A 118 -5.22 1.95 7.82
CA ASP A 118 -5.09 2.07 6.37
C ASP A 118 -6.45 1.80 5.73
N TRP A 119 -6.57 2.08 4.44
CA TRP A 119 -7.77 1.71 3.71
C TRP A 119 -7.50 1.44 2.24
N TRP A 120 -8.38 0.61 1.68
CA TRP A 120 -8.61 0.57 0.24
C TRP A 120 -9.88 1.35 -0.08
N LEU A 121 -9.83 2.09 -1.18
CA LEU A 121 -10.97 2.70 -1.85
C LEU A 121 -11.14 2.01 -3.22
N PHE A 122 -12.30 1.43 -3.46
CA PHE A 122 -12.65 0.74 -4.69
C PHE A 122 -13.74 1.52 -5.42
N ASP A 123 -13.50 1.81 -6.70
CA ASP A 123 -14.41 2.51 -7.59
C ASP A 123 -15.02 3.79 -6.98
N GLU A 124 -14.21 4.49 -6.18
CA GLU A 124 -14.59 5.75 -5.52
C GLU A 124 -15.80 5.67 -4.57
N ALA A 125 -16.27 4.46 -4.23
CA ALA A 125 -17.50 4.27 -3.47
C ALA A 125 -17.37 3.26 -2.32
N ARG A 126 -16.58 2.20 -2.50
CA ARG A 126 -16.47 1.11 -1.52
C ARG A 126 -15.17 1.21 -0.76
N ILE A 127 -15.23 1.19 0.56
CA ILE A 127 -14.04 1.34 1.41
C ILE A 127 -13.86 0.11 2.29
N ALA A 128 -12.64 -0.42 2.31
CA ALA A 128 -12.22 -1.42 3.28
C ALA A 128 -11.18 -0.82 4.23
N HIS A 129 -11.51 -0.74 5.51
CA HIS A 129 -10.55 -0.36 6.55
C HIS A 129 -9.66 -1.56 6.90
N LEU A 130 -8.38 -1.29 7.08
CA LEU A 130 -7.38 -2.21 7.59
C LEU A 130 -6.88 -1.60 8.91
N ASN A 131 -7.25 -2.21 10.04
CA ASN A 131 -6.89 -1.70 11.36
C ASN A 131 -5.63 -2.39 11.87
N PHE A 132 -4.73 -1.63 12.47
CA PHE A 132 -3.42 -2.12 12.92
C PHE A 132 -3.17 -1.77 14.38
N ARG A 133 -2.43 -2.64 15.06
CA ARG A 133 -1.76 -2.30 16.32
C ARG A 133 -0.57 -1.36 16.03
N PRO A 134 -0.09 -0.61 17.03
CA PRO A 134 1.08 0.28 16.86
C PRO A 134 2.35 -0.43 16.37
N ASP A 135 2.48 -1.73 16.60
CA ASP A 135 3.61 -2.56 16.13
C ASP A 135 3.47 -3.01 14.66
N GLY A 136 2.43 -2.58 13.95
CA GLY A 136 2.16 -2.96 12.57
C GLY A 136 1.45 -4.32 12.41
N THR A 137 1.03 -4.96 13.50
CA THR A 137 0.24 -6.20 13.44
C THR A 137 -1.19 -5.87 12.99
N GLN A 138 -1.67 -6.50 11.90
CA GLN A 138 -3.05 -6.34 11.45
C GLN A 138 -4.02 -6.97 12.45
N ILE A 139 -5.01 -6.18 12.90
CA ILE A 139 -6.06 -6.64 13.82
C ILE A 139 -7.18 -7.29 13.02
N ASN A 140 -7.77 -6.56 12.09
CA ASN A 140 -8.87 -7.01 11.24
C ASN A 140 -8.94 -6.17 9.95
N ARG A 141 -9.88 -6.55 9.10
CA ARG A 141 -10.35 -5.75 7.98
C ARG A 141 -11.86 -5.66 8.05
N GLU A 142 -12.42 -4.54 7.65
CA GLU A 142 -13.86 -4.34 7.67
C GLU A 142 -14.32 -3.44 6.52
N ALA A 143 -15.50 -3.71 6.00
CA ALA A 143 -16.18 -2.83 5.07
C ALA A 143 -16.74 -1.64 5.85
N PHE A 144 -16.43 -0.44 5.36
CA PHE A 144 -17.00 0.80 5.85
C PHE A 144 -18.34 1.08 5.16
N GLU A 145 -19.35 1.43 5.96
CA GLU A 145 -20.74 1.60 5.52
C GLU A 145 -21.21 3.08 5.58
N GLY A 146 -20.28 4.03 5.73
CA GLY A 146 -20.57 5.46 5.79
C GLY A 146 -20.30 6.21 4.49
N ASP A 147 -20.30 7.55 4.57
CA ASP A 147 -20.06 8.45 3.44
C ASP A 147 -18.60 8.36 2.93
N PRO A 148 -18.37 8.05 1.64
CA PRO A 148 -17.02 7.97 1.07
C PRO A 148 -16.39 9.36 0.81
N THR A 149 -17.15 10.46 0.88
CA THR A 149 -16.68 11.80 0.49
C THR A 149 -15.35 12.21 1.15
N PRO A 150 -15.14 12.04 2.48
CA PRO A 150 -13.86 12.37 3.10
C PRO A 150 -12.69 11.57 2.53
N TYR A 151 -12.91 10.32 2.12
CA TYR A 151 -11.86 9.46 1.55
C TYR A 151 -11.46 9.90 0.14
N LEU A 152 -12.40 10.44 -0.63
CA LEU A 152 -12.13 11.03 -1.94
C LEU A 152 -11.29 12.30 -1.79
N GLU A 153 -11.61 13.13 -0.80
CA GLU A 153 -10.82 14.32 -0.47
C GLU A 153 -9.42 13.94 -0.01
N TRP A 154 -9.28 12.97 0.90
CA TRP A 154 -7.97 12.49 1.35
C TRP A 154 -7.16 11.85 0.22
N LYS A 155 -7.79 11.08 -0.67
CA LYS A 155 -7.13 10.56 -1.88
C LYS A 155 -6.60 11.71 -2.73
N ARG A 156 -7.40 12.74 -3.00
CA ARG A 156 -6.98 13.92 -3.78
C ARG A 156 -5.79 14.62 -3.14
N THR A 157 -5.88 14.95 -1.85
CA THR A 157 -4.78 15.59 -1.10
C THR A 157 -3.52 14.73 -1.10
N ALA A 158 -3.65 13.41 -0.90
CA ALA A 158 -2.52 12.49 -0.90
C ALA A 158 -1.85 12.42 -2.29
N LEU A 159 -2.64 12.44 -3.37
CA LEU A 159 -2.11 12.44 -4.74
C LEU A 159 -1.44 13.78 -5.09
N GLU A 160 -2.00 14.90 -4.64
CA GLU A 160 -1.46 16.26 -4.87
C GLU A 160 -0.09 16.46 -4.23
N HIS A 161 0.12 15.94 -3.02
CA HIS A 161 1.38 16.11 -2.28
C HIS A 161 2.37 14.95 -2.42
N SER A 162 1.97 13.84 -3.04
CA SER A 162 2.88 12.73 -3.30
C SER A 162 3.63 12.92 -4.61
N VAL A 163 4.78 12.26 -4.72
CA VAL A 163 5.55 12.14 -5.97
C VAL A 163 5.58 10.68 -6.41
N THR A 164 5.97 10.42 -7.67
CA THR A 164 6.20 9.03 -8.11
C THR A 164 7.32 8.38 -7.29
N PHE A 165 7.35 7.05 -7.25
CA PHE A 165 8.43 6.34 -6.56
C PHE A 165 9.80 6.72 -7.14
N GLU A 166 9.93 6.77 -8.46
CA GLU A 166 11.16 7.11 -9.18
C GLU A 166 11.66 8.52 -8.83
N GLU A 167 10.76 9.50 -8.72
CA GLU A 167 11.10 10.85 -8.28
C GLU A 167 11.56 10.87 -6.83
N TYR A 168 10.88 10.14 -5.94
CA TYR A 168 11.21 10.14 -4.52
C TYR A 168 12.58 9.51 -4.22
N VAL A 169 12.91 8.41 -4.89
CA VAL A 169 14.19 7.71 -4.67
C VAL A 169 15.35 8.34 -5.41
N LYS A 170 15.11 9.34 -6.27
CA LYS A 170 16.17 10.06 -6.97
C LYS A 170 17.09 10.76 -5.97
N GLY A 171 18.32 10.26 -5.85
CA GLY A 171 19.31 10.78 -4.89
C GLY A 171 19.20 10.19 -3.49
N LEU A 172 18.34 9.19 -3.28
CA LEU A 172 18.37 8.33 -2.11
C LEU A 172 19.17 7.07 -2.44
N ASP A 173 20.06 6.67 -1.53
CA ASP A 173 20.69 5.35 -1.56
C ASP A 173 19.72 4.35 -0.90
N VAL A 174 18.84 3.77 -1.72
CA VAL A 174 17.78 2.82 -1.31
C VAL A 174 17.89 1.50 -2.05
#